data_AF-A0A452SVJ8-F1
#
_entry.id   AF-A0A452SVJ8-F1
#
_cell.length_a   1.000
_cell.length_b   1.000
_cell.length_c   1.000
_cell.angle_alpha   90.00
_cell.angle_beta   90.00
_cell.angle_gamma   90.00
#
_symmetry.space_group_name_H-M   'P 1'
#
loop_
_entity.id
_entity.type
_entity.pdbx_description
1 polymer ?
#
loop_
_entity_poly.entity_id
_entity_poly.type
_entity_poly.pdbx_seq_one_letter_code
_entity_poly.pdbx_strand_id
1 'polypeptide(L)'
;ATAPLKDVHLGLAPPGRGPARLALLSGHYLYYHYGCDGLDDRGWGCGYRTLQTLCSWPEGRPAGVPGLAAVQAALEDMGDKPPGFRGSQSWIGCVEASLCLDHFGGPQGHLRHVPRGAGLQGELERLYSHFAGGGGPVMVGGDADAQSKALLGVCLGPGTEAYVLVLDPHFWGAPKNPSELQAAGWVGWRDVGTAFDSNSFYNLCLTSRNSQE
;
A
#
# COMPACT_ATOMS: atom_id res chain seq x y z
N ALA A 1 -3.00 -13.84 -18.04
CA ALA A 1 -2.48 -13.44 -16.72
C ALA A 1 -3.12 -14.32 -15.65
N THR A 2 -2.38 -14.76 -14.64
CA THR A 2 -2.91 -15.44 -13.45
C THR A 2 -3.68 -14.43 -12.60
N ALA A 3 -4.78 -14.85 -11.98
CA ALA A 3 -5.53 -13.97 -11.07
C ALA A 3 -4.64 -13.54 -9.88
N PRO A 4 -4.70 -12.27 -9.44
CA PRO A 4 -3.99 -11.81 -8.25
C PRO A 4 -4.34 -12.64 -7.01
N LEU A 5 -3.36 -12.89 -6.15
CA LEU A 5 -3.61 -13.56 -4.87
C LEU A 5 -4.37 -12.64 -3.92
N LYS A 6 -5.30 -13.20 -3.15
CA LYS A 6 -6.14 -12.48 -2.19
C LYS A 6 -5.61 -12.63 -0.77
N ASP A 7 -5.66 -11.54 0.01
CA ASP A 7 -5.36 -11.50 1.44
C ASP A 7 -4.06 -12.24 1.84
N VAL A 8 -2.98 -11.97 1.11
CA VAL A 8 -1.71 -12.72 1.21
C VAL A 8 -1.03 -12.67 2.59
N HIS A 9 -1.46 -11.76 3.46
CA HIS A 9 -1.01 -11.67 4.84
C HIS A 9 -1.57 -12.74 5.78
N LEU A 10 -2.68 -13.40 5.43
CA LEU A 10 -3.31 -14.38 6.30
C LEU A 10 -2.39 -15.57 6.59
N GLY A 11 -2.29 -15.95 7.86
CA GLY A 11 -1.40 -17.01 8.34
C GLY A 11 -0.05 -16.53 8.89
N LEU A 12 0.31 -15.26 8.70
CA LEU A 12 1.47 -14.67 9.37
C LEU A 12 1.23 -14.57 10.88
N ALA A 13 2.18 -15.08 11.66
CA ALA A 13 2.18 -14.88 13.10
C ALA A 13 2.46 -13.40 13.44
N PRO A 14 1.79 -12.81 14.45
CA PRO A 14 2.14 -11.51 14.97
C PRO A 14 3.61 -11.46 15.47
N PRO A 15 4.28 -10.32 15.38
CA PRO A 15 5.66 -10.17 15.84
C PRO A 15 5.69 -10.05 17.38
N GLY A 16 6.74 -10.61 18.00
CA GLY A 16 6.98 -10.53 19.45
C GLY A 16 6.43 -11.71 20.27
N ARG A 17 6.63 -11.67 21.60
CA ARG A 17 6.30 -12.77 22.55
C ARG A 17 5.31 -12.36 23.67
N GLY A 18 4.54 -11.28 23.53
CA GLY A 18 3.75 -10.71 24.64
C GLY A 18 2.41 -10.09 24.23
N PRO A 19 1.64 -9.51 25.19
CA PRO A 19 0.35 -8.88 24.92
C PRO A 19 0.56 -7.62 24.10
N ALA A 20 0.47 -7.77 22.77
CA ALA A 20 0.57 -6.68 21.83
C ALA A 20 -0.81 -6.18 21.42
N ARG A 21 -0.96 -4.86 21.30
CA ARG A 21 -2.12 -4.26 20.65
C ARG A 21 -1.96 -4.45 19.16
N LEU A 22 -2.80 -5.30 18.58
CA LEU A 22 -2.80 -5.63 17.16
C LEU A 22 -4.02 -5.02 16.49
N ALA A 23 -3.80 -4.25 15.42
CA ALA A 23 -4.85 -3.80 14.52
C ALA A 23 -4.46 -4.14 13.08
N LEU A 24 -5.32 -4.88 12.39
CA LEU A 24 -5.19 -5.23 10.98
C LEU A 24 -6.30 -4.54 10.20
N LEU A 25 -6.10 -4.32 8.90
CA LEU A 25 -7.17 -3.86 8.03
C LEU A 25 -8.40 -4.78 8.12
N SER A 26 -9.57 -4.21 7.89
CA SER A 26 -10.81 -4.99 7.73
C SER A 26 -11.09 -5.23 6.25
N GLY A 27 -11.96 -6.19 5.91
CA GLY A 27 -12.28 -6.49 4.51
C GLY A 27 -11.15 -7.21 3.78
N HIS A 28 -11.13 -7.09 2.46
CA HIS A 28 -10.27 -7.90 1.60
C HIS A 28 -9.54 -7.06 0.56
N TYR A 29 -8.40 -7.56 0.08
CA TYR A 29 -7.63 -6.94 -1.01
C TYR A 29 -6.97 -7.99 -1.89
N LEU A 30 -6.54 -7.56 -3.08
CA LEU A 30 -5.74 -8.32 -4.01
C LEU A 30 -4.30 -7.81 -4.05
N TYR A 31 -3.35 -8.73 -4.17
CA TYR A 31 -1.93 -8.42 -4.28
C TYR A 31 -1.54 -8.09 -5.73
N TYR A 32 -1.45 -6.81 -6.03
CA TYR A 32 -0.88 -6.31 -7.28
C TYR A 32 0.61 -6.05 -7.11
N HIS A 33 1.41 -6.51 -8.07
CA HIS A 33 2.87 -6.45 -8.05
C HIS A 33 3.42 -6.27 -9.47
N TYR A 34 4.73 -6.08 -9.62
CA TYR A 34 5.33 -5.90 -10.95
C TYR A 34 4.97 -7.02 -11.92
N GLY A 35 4.60 -6.64 -13.14
CA GLY A 35 4.32 -7.57 -14.23
C GLY A 35 3.05 -8.39 -14.09
N CYS A 36 2.23 -8.19 -13.05
CA CYS A 36 1.10 -9.09 -12.77
C CYS A 36 0.02 -9.10 -13.86
N ASP A 37 -0.07 -8.03 -14.65
CA ASP A 37 -0.97 -7.88 -15.80
C ASP A 37 -0.28 -8.02 -17.17
N GLY A 38 1.00 -8.41 -17.18
CA GLY A 38 1.80 -8.63 -18.40
C GLY A 38 2.59 -7.42 -18.88
N LEU A 39 2.44 -6.25 -18.24
CA LEU A 39 3.25 -5.06 -18.53
C LEU A 39 4.51 -5.06 -17.65
N ASP A 40 5.70 -4.95 -18.26
CA ASP A 40 6.96 -4.81 -17.51
C ASP A 40 7.11 -3.38 -16.95
N ASP A 41 6.71 -3.22 -15.68
CA ASP A 41 6.76 -1.97 -14.95
C ASP A 41 7.84 -1.94 -13.86
N ARG A 42 8.82 -2.83 -13.94
CA ARG A 42 9.92 -2.87 -12.96
C ARG A 42 10.67 -1.53 -12.93
N GLY A 43 10.90 -1.02 -11.72
CA GLY A 43 11.67 0.21 -11.48
C GLY A 43 10.87 1.50 -11.54
N TRP A 44 9.60 1.47 -11.94
CA TRP A 44 8.75 2.68 -12.00
C TRP A 44 7.29 2.46 -11.63
N GLY A 45 6.81 1.21 -11.67
CA GLY A 45 5.40 0.85 -11.51
C GLY A 45 4.90 0.68 -10.08
N CYS A 46 5.77 0.69 -9.06
CA CYS A 46 5.39 0.28 -7.70
C CYS A 46 4.24 1.11 -7.11
N GLY A 47 4.24 2.42 -7.36
CA GLY A 47 3.14 3.30 -6.93
C GLY A 47 1.79 2.92 -7.55
N TYR A 48 1.79 2.51 -8.83
CA TYR A 48 0.59 2.04 -9.51
C TYR A 48 0.11 0.70 -8.97
N ARG A 49 1.02 -0.24 -8.67
CA ARG A 49 0.67 -1.55 -8.09
C ARG A 49 0.12 -1.42 -6.68
N THR A 50 0.67 -0.51 -5.89
CA THR A 50 0.10 -0.15 -4.59
C THR A 50 -1.29 0.45 -4.75
N LEU A 51 -1.47 1.41 -5.67
CA LEU A 51 -2.80 1.97 -5.98
C LEU A 51 -3.81 0.89 -6.40
N GLN A 52 -3.43 -0.05 -7.26
CA GLN A 52 -4.30 -1.16 -7.66
C GLN A 52 -4.72 -2.03 -6.47
N THR A 53 -3.80 -2.29 -5.54
CA THR A 53 -4.10 -2.97 -4.28
C THR A 53 -5.14 -2.18 -3.48
N LEU A 54 -4.97 -0.86 -3.34
CA LEU A 54 -5.92 0.02 -2.65
C LEU A 54 -7.30 0.02 -3.35
N CYS A 55 -7.36 0.10 -4.68
CA CYS A 55 -8.60 0.05 -5.46
C CYS A 55 -9.34 -1.29 -5.34
N SER A 56 -8.64 -2.39 -5.04
CA SER A 56 -9.26 -3.71 -4.89
C SER A 56 -9.99 -3.89 -3.55
N TRP A 57 -9.74 -2.99 -2.59
CA TRP A 57 -10.34 -2.98 -1.26
C TRP A 57 -11.64 -2.17 -1.26
N PRO A 58 -12.69 -2.55 -0.49
CA PRO A 58 -12.74 -3.61 0.53
C PRO A 58 -13.19 -5.00 0.07
N GLU A 59 -13.60 -5.19 -1.19
CA GLU A 59 -14.17 -6.47 -1.62
C GLU A 59 -13.12 -7.53 -1.97
N GLY A 60 -11.89 -7.10 -2.27
CA GLY A 60 -10.82 -7.95 -2.77
C GLY A 60 -11.20 -8.56 -4.11
N ARG A 61 -11.61 -7.72 -5.06
CA ARG A 61 -12.02 -8.09 -6.42
C ARG A 61 -11.29 -7.25 -7.48
N PRO A 62 -11.07 -7.80 -8.69
CA PRO A 62 -10.38 -7.07 -9.75
C PRO A 62 -11.30 -6.08 -10.48
N ALA A 63 -12.62 -6.23 -10.35
CA ALA A 63 -13.59 -5.32 -10.96
C ALA A 63 -13.41 -3.91 -10.40
N GLY A 64 -13.28 -2.92 -11.28
CA GLY A 64 -13.06 -1.52 -10.91
C GLY A 64 -11.60 -1.14 -10.65
N VAL A 65 -10.66 -2.09 -10.68
CA VAL A 65 -9.23 -1.78 -10.53
C VAL A 65 -8.65 -1.28 -11.86
N PRO A 66 -8.16 -0.03 -11.95
CA PRO A 66 -7.65 0.52 -13.20
C PRO A 66 -6.29 -0.08 -13.57
N GLY A 67 -6.04 -0.25 -14.87
CA GLY A 67 -4.70 -0.55 -15.38
C GLY A 67 -3.78 0.68 -15.34
N LEU A 68 -2.46 0.47 -15.43
CA LEU A 68 -1.47 1.56 -15.39
C LEU A 68 -1.72 2.65 -16.45
N ALA A 69 -2.06 2.24 -17.67
CA ALA A 69 -2.37 3.19 -18.75
C ALA A 69 -3.62 4.03 -18.45
N ALA A 70 -4.63 3.47 -17.78
CA ALA A 70 -5.83 4.19 -17.38
C ALA A 70 -5.53 5.20 -16.26
N VAL A 71 -4.68 4.81 -15.29
CA VAL A 71 -4.19 5.71 -14.23
C VAL A 71 -3.45 6.90 -14.83
N GLN A 72 -2.52 6.66 -15.77
CA GLN A 72 -1.80 7.75 -16.45
C GLN A 72 -2.74 8.64 -17.25
N ALA A 73 -3.75 8.06 -17.91
CA ALA A 73 -4.74 8.82 -18.64
C ALA A 73 -5.55 9.73 -17.73
N ALA A 74 -6.04 9.20 -16.62
CA ALA A 74 -6.78 9.97 -15.61
C ALA A 74 -5.94 11.14 -15.06
N LEU A 75 -4.66 10.92 -14.75
CA LEU A 75 -3.78 11.99 -14.25
C LEU A 75 -3.55 13.11 -15.26
N GLU A 76 -3.46 12.79 -16.56
CA GLU A 76 -3.46 13.83 -17.60
C GLU A 76 -4.83 14.49 -17.77
N ASP A 77 -5.93 13.72 -17.77
CA ASP A 77 -7.29 14.25 -17.95
C ASP A 77 -7.67 15.23 -16.82
N MET A 78 -7.20 14.95 -15.60
CA MET A 78 -7.37 15.83 -14.44
C MET A 78 -6.44 17.05 -14.46
N GLY A 79 -5.47 17.11 -15.38
CA GLY A 79 -4.47 18.18 -15.45
C GLY A 79 -3.40 18.14 -14.35
N ASP A 80 -3.31 17.04 -13.59
CA ASP A 80 -2.24 16.83 -12.59
C ASP A 80 -0.88 16.57 -13.27
N LYS A 81 -0.90 15.86 -14.40
CA LYS A 81 0.28 15.56 -15.21
C LYS A 81 0.21 16.21 -16.59
N PRO A 82 1.36 16.62 -17.16
CA PRO A 82 1.40 17.23 -18.49
C PRO A 82 1.13 16.20 -19.60
N PRO A 83 0.74 16.65 -20.81
CA PRO A 83 0.65 15.78 -21.98
C PRO A 83 1.97 15.01 -22.24
N GLY A 84 1.86 13.70 -22.48
CA GLY A 84 3.00 12.80 -22.68
C GLY A 84 3.37 11.96 -21.46
N PHE A 85 2.67 12.13 -20.34
CA PHE A 85 2.71 11.23 -19.19
C PHE A 85 2.06 9.86 -19.49
N ARG A 86 1.00 9.82 -20.31
CA ARG A 86 0.41 8.58 -20.85
C ARG A 86 1.45 7.81 -21.66
N GLY A 87 1.64 6.54 -21.31
CA GLY A 87 2.63 5.67 -21.94
C GLY A 87 4.06 5.94 -21.49
N SER A 88 4.28 6.89 -20.58
CA SER A 88 5.60 7.10 -19.97
C SER A 88 5.92 6.01 -18.94
N GLN A 89 7.18 5.95 -18.52
CA GLN A 89 7.65 5.13 -17.40
C GLN A 89 7.85 5.99 -16.13
N SER A 90 7.07 7.05 -15.97
CA SER A 90 7.15 7.90 -14.78
C SER A 90 6.44 7.25 -13.59
N TRP A 91 7.04 7.38 -12.40
CA TRP A 91 6.46 6.91 -11.15
C TRP A 91 5.32 7.82 -10.66
N ILE A 92 4.51 7.31 -9.74
CA ILE A 92 3.46 8.05 -9.02
C ILE A 92 3.59 7.82 -7.51
N GLY A 93 3.12 8.78 -6.72
CA GLY A 93 3.16 8.73 -5.26
C GLY A 93 1.76 8.75 -4.63
N CYS A 94 1.73 9.04 -3.33
CA CYS A 94 0.49 9.06 -2.55
C CYS A 94 -0.50 10.12 -3.05
N VAL A 95 -0.01 11.27 -3.53
CA VAL A 95 -0.84 12.37 -4.03
C VAL A 95 -1.61 11.89 -5.26
N GLU A 96 -0.92 11.40 -6.28
CA GLU A 96 -1.54 10.87 -7.48
C GLU A 96 -2.47 9.69 -7.18
N ALA A 97 -2.08 8.83 -6.24
CA ALA A 97 -2.93 7.72 -5.80
C ALA A 97 -4.25 8.24 -5.19
N SER A 98 -4.21 9.27 -4.34
CA SER A 98 -5.43 9.85 -3.76
C SER A 98 -6.36 10.46 -4.82
N LEU A 99 -5.79 11.14 -5.83
CA LEU A 99 -6.56 11.69 -6.95
C LEU A 99 -7.21 10.58 -7.79
N CYS A 100 -6.46 9.51 -8.06
CA CYS A 100 -6.96 8.38 -8.84
C CYS A 100 -8.03 7.60 -8.08
N LEU A 101 -7.89 7.42 -6.77
CA LEU A 101 -8.91 6.78 -5.94
C LEU A 101 -10.25 7.52 -6.07
N ASP A 102 -10.24 8.85 -5.98
CA ASP A 102 -11.44 9.68 -6.17
C ASP A 102 -11.97 9.56 -7.62
N HIS A 103 -11.09 9.71 -8.62
CA HIS A 103 -11.45 9.65 -10.04
C HIS A 103 -12.13 8.32 -10.44
N PHE A 104 -11.65 7.19 -9.93
CA PHE A 104 -12.18 5.86 -10.26
C PHE A 104 -13.31 5.40 -9.32
N GLY A 105 -13.76 6.25 -8.39
CA GLY A 105 -14.81 5.90 -7.42
C GLY A 105 -14.37 4.80 -6.44
N GLY A 106 -13.07 4.72 -6.16
CA GLY A 106 -12.50 3.81 -5.17
C GLY A 106 -12.70 4.29 -3.73
N PRO A 107 -11.99 3.67 -2.78
CA PRO A 107 -11.95 4.11 -1.38
C PRO A 107 -11.48 5.55 -1.21
N GLN A 108 -11.99 6.26 -0.21
CA GLN A 108 -11.52 7.59 0.12
C GLN A 108 -10.06 7.58 0.58
N GLY A 109 -9.19 8.31 -0.12
CA GLY A 109 -7.77 8.43 0.20
C GLY A 109 -7.46 9.69 1.01
N HIS A 110 -7.01 9.53 2.26
CA HIS A 110 -6.61 10.63 3.13
C HIS A 110 -5.08 10.78 3.17
N LEU A 111 -4.59 11.92 2.71
CA LEU A 111 -3.16 12.21 2.70
C LEU A 111 -2.63 12.62 4.07
N ARG A 112 -1.46 12.10 4.43
CA ARG A 112 -0.71 12.48 5.63
C ARG A 112 0.77 12.59 5.30
N HIS A 113 1.33 13.76 5.56
CA HIS A 113 2.77 13.97 5.46
C HIS A 113 3.46 13.68 6.79
N VAL A 114 4.56 12.94 6.73
CA VAL A 114 5.46 12.62 7.83
C VAL A 114 6.80 13.27 7.53
N PRO A 115 7.21 14.31 8.29
CA PRO A 115 8.44 15.05 8.03
C PRO A 115 9.70 14.20 8.14
N ARG A 116 10.77 14.64 7.49
CA ARG A 116 12.12 14.09 7.68
C ARG A 116 12.50 14.08 9.16
N GLY A 117 13.15 13.03 9.63
CA GLY A 117 13.56 12.88 11.03
C GLY A 117 12.53 12.13 11.89
N ALA A 118 11.26 12.11 11.51
CA ALA A 118 10.20 11.66 12.40
C ALA A 118 10.02 10.12 12.41
N GLY A 119 10.33 9.45 11.31
CA GLY A 119 9.95 8.06 11.09
C GLY A 119 8.42 7.86 11.24
N LEU A 120 7.96 6.61 11.42
CA LEU A 120 6.53 6.35 11.65
C LEU A 120 6.14 6.29 13.13
N GLN A 121 7.08 6.47 14.06
CA GLN A 121 6.82 6.31 15.50
C GLN A 121 5.67 7.22 15.98
N GLY A 122 5.63 8.47 15.52
CA GLY A 122 4.59 9.44 15.86
C GLY A 122 3.22 9.16 15.22
N GLU A 123 3.14 8.27 14.24
CA GLU A 123 1.91 7.93 13.53
C GLU A 123 1.32 6.58 13.96
N LEU A 124 1.98 5.84 14.87
CA LEU A 124 1.56 4.49 15.29
C LEU A 124 0.16 4.43 15.89
N GLU A 125 -0.18 5.34 16.79
CA GLU A 125 -1.52 5.38 17.39
C GLU A 125 -2.60 5.75 16.37
N ARG A 126 -2.25 6.58 15.37
CA ARG A 126 -3.15 6.89 14.26
C ARG A 126 -3.37 5.68 13.38
N LEU A 127 -2.30 4.99 12.99
CA LEU A 127 -2.38 3.75 12.21
C LEU A 127 -3.19 2.69 12.96
N TYR A 128 -2.99 2.57 14.28
CA TYR A 128 -3.78 1.67 15.11
C TYR A 128 -5.26 2.04 15.05
N SER A 129 -5.59 3.31 15.27
CA SER A 129 -6.98 3.80 15.24
C SER A 129 -7.63 3.64 13.87
N HIS A 130 -6.86 3.87 12.79
CA HIS A 130 -7.27 3.67 11.40
C HIS A 130 -7.70 2.22 11.16
N PHE A 131 -6.81 1.26 11.42
CA PHE A 131 -7.12 -0.15 11.19
C PHE A 131 -8.20 -0.68 12.15
N ALA A 132 -8.13 -0.33 13.43
CA ALA A 132 -9.15 -0.70 14.41
C ALA A 132 -10.53 -0.10 14.10
N GLY A 133 -10.57 1.07 13.45
CA GLY A 133 -11.78 1.72 12.97
C GLY A 133 -12.31 1.19 11.63
N GLY A 134 -11.74 0.10 11.10
CA GLY A 134 -12.18 -0.51 9.85
C GLY A 134 -11.51 0.07 8.59
N GLY A 135 -10.44 0.85 8.74
CA GLY A 135 -9.64 1.37 7.64
C GLY A 135 -9.00 0.28 6.79
N GLY A 136 -8.73 0.61 5.53
CA GLY A 136 -8.12 -0.25 4.53
C GLY A 136 -6.60 -0.12 4.44
N PRO A 137 -5.98 -0.69 3.39
CA PRO A 137 -4.54 -0.58 3.14
C PRO A 137 -4.07 0.87 3.08
N VAL A 138 -2.90 1.16 3.65
CA VAL A 138 -2.30 2.49 3.63
C VAL A 138 -1.12 2.49 2.67
N MET A 139 -1.18 3.25 1.59
CA MET A 139 -0.01 3.43 0.73
C MET A 139 1.02 4.28 1.46
N VAL A 140 2.29 3.90 1.32
CA VAL A 140 3.46 4.68 1.76
C VAL A 140 4.30 5.01 0.54
N GLY A 141 4.78 6.24 0.45
CA GLY A 141 5.85 6.63 -0.47
C GLY A 141 6.79 7.62 0.21
N GLY A 142 8.10 7.41 0.08
CA GLY A 142 9.14 8.30 0.58
C GLY A 142 10.07 8.80 -0.52
N ASP A 143 10.96 9.74 -0.17
CA ASP A 143 11.95 10.30 -1.10
C ASP A 143 13.23 9.47 -1.22
N ALA A 144 13.68 8.81 -0.16
CA ALA A 144 14.95 8.07 -0.21
C ALA A 144 14.82 6.64 -0.73
N ASP A 145 13.64 6.01 -0.60
CA ASP A 145 13.47 4.62 -1.01
C ASP A 145 12.89 4.45 -2.41
N ALA A 146 12.25 5.50 -2.99
CA ALA A 146 11.56 5.47 -4.29
C ALA A 146 10.68 4.21 -4.50
N GLN A 147 10.25 3.60 -3.40
CA GLN A 147 9.66 2.27 -3.38
C GLN A 147 8.35 2.34 -2.61
N SER A 148 7.26 2.46 -3.36
CA SER A 148 5.93 2.40 -2.76
C SER A 148 5.68 1.03 -2.12
N LYS A 149 5.01 1.03 -0.97
CA LYS A 149 4.56 -0.17 -0.24
C LYS A 149 3.17 0.09 0.32
N ALA A 150 2.44 -0.96 0.68
CA ALA A 150 1.22 -0.82 1.48
C ALA A 150 1.46 -1.30 2.92
N LEU A 151 0.88 -0.58 3.89
CA LEU A 151 0.70 -1.07 5.25
C LEU A 151 -0.67 -1.70 5.38
N LEU A 152 -0.70 -2.87 6.02
CA LEU A 152 -1.90 -3.68 6.22
C LEU A 152 -2.30 -3.78 7.70
N GLY A 153 -1.45 -3.29 8.59
CA GLY A 153 -1.69 -3.39 10.02
C GLY A 153 -0.51 -2.91 10.84
N VAL A 154 -0.76 -2.83 12.15
CA VAL A 154 0.21 -2.42 13.15
C VAL A 154 0.11 -3.32 14.38
N CYS A 155 1.26 -3.65 14.96
CA CYS A 155 1.39 -4.42 16.18
C CYS A 155 2.28 -3.64 17.15
N LEU A 156 1.69 -3.19 18.26
CA LEU A 156 2.36 -2.40 19.29
C LEU A 156 2.61 -3.28 20.51
N GLY A 157 3.88 -3.49 20.84
CA GLY A 157 4.30 -4.21 22.04
C GLY A 157 4.05 -3.41 23.32
N PRO A 158 4.32 -4.00 24.49
CA PRO A 158 4.13 -3.35 25.79
C PRO A 158 5.14 -2.21 26.07
N GLY A 159 6.25 -2.17 25.34
CA GLY A 159 7.28 -1.15 25.44
C GLY A 159 7.30 -0.23 24.22
N THR A 160 8.50 0.01 23.68
CA THR A 160 8.70 0.80 22.45
C THR A 160 8.67 -0.04 21.18
N GLU A 161 8.53 -1.37 21.31
CA GLU A 161 8.47 -2.30 20.20
C GLU A 161 7.24 -2.01 19.34
N ALA A 162 7.45 -1.70 18.07
CA ALA A 162 6.38 -1.42 17.13
C ALA A 162 6.70 -2.03 15.78
N TYR A 163 5.72 -2.70 15.22
CA TYR A 163 5.82 -3.36 13.92
C TYR A 163 4.68 -2.93 13.03
N VAL A 164 4.96 -2.82 11.74
CA VAL A 164 3.93 -2.67 10.71
C VAL A 164 3.95 -3.86 9.77
N LEU A 165 2.78 -4.28 9.34
CA LEU A 165 2.62 -5.34 8.35
C LEU A 165 2.75 -4.72 6.95
N VAL A 166 3.85 -5.00 6.28
CA VAL A 166 4.18 -4.43 4.98
C VAL A 166 3.80 -5.41 3.87
N LEU A 167 3.21 -4.89 2.81
CA LEU A 167 3.01 -5.55 1.53
C LEU A 167 3.85 -4.84 0.47
N ASP A 168 4.78 -5.58 -0.11
CA ASP A 168 5.76 -5.08 -1.05
C ASP A 168 5.35 -5.42 -2.50
N PRO A 169 5.06 -4.43 -3.36
CA PRO A 169 4.64 -4.67 -4.75
C PRO A 169 5.79 -5.02 -5.70
N HIS A 170 7.05 -5.10 -5.23
CA HIS A 170 8.22 -5.28 -6.10
C HIS A 170 8.46 -6.73 -6.54
N PHE A 171 7.60 -7.67 -6.14
CA PHE A 171 7.69 -9.05 -6.60
C PHE A 171 7.56 -9.13 -8.13
N TRP A 172 8.49 -9.86 -8.75
CA TRP A 172 8.45 -10.18 -10.17
C TRP A 172 8.38 -11.70 -10.36
N GLY A 173 7.30 -12.17 -10.98
CA GLY A 173 7.08 -13.59 -11.23
C GLY A 173 5.60 -13.94 -11.13
N ALA A 174 5.30 -15.22 -10.94
CA ALA A 174 3.95 -15.72 -10.68
C ALA A 174 3.94 -16.45 -9.32
N PRO A 175 3.47 -15.81 -8.23
CA PRO A 175 3.47 -16.43 -6.92
C PRO A 175 2.39 -17.52 -6.89
N LYS A 176 2.72 -18.73 -6.41
CA LYS A 176 1.75 -19.84 -6.45
C LYS A 176 0.74 -19.77 -5.32
N ASN A 177 1.15 -19.26 -4.16
CA ASN A 177 0.34 -19.17 -2.96
C ASN A 177 0.89 -18.09 -2.01
N PRO A 178 0.10 -17.65 -1.01
CA PRO A 178 0.55 -16.70 0.00
C PRO A 178 1.82 -17.11 0.75
N SER A 179 2.02 -18.40 1.03
CA SER A 179 3.17 -18.88 1.81
C SER A 179 4.51 -18.63 1.12
N GLU A 180 4.57 -18.69 -0.21
CA GLU A 180 5.77 -18.30 -0.98
C GLU A 180 6.11 -16.82 -0.78
N LEU A 181 5.10 -15.94 -0.80
CA LEU A 181 5.27 -14.50 -0.59
C LEU A 181 5.71 -14.20 0.85
N GLN A 182 5.13 -14.89 1.82
CA GLN A 182 5.46 -14.77 3.24
C GLN A 182 6.90 -15.23 3.52
N ALA A 183 7.29 -16.41 3.01
CA ALA A 183 8.62 -16.97 3.22
C ALA A 183 9.73 -16.11 2.61
N ALA A 184 9.46 -15.47 1.46
CA ALA A 184 10.39 -14.55 0.81
C ALA A 184 10.32 -13.11 1.36
N GLY A 185 9.36 -12.81 2.24
CA GLY A 185 9.25 -11.50 2.91
C GLY A 185 8.59 -10.40 2.07
N TRP A 186 7.90 -10.75 0.98
CA TRP A 186 7.09 -9.82 0.17
C TRP A 186 5.84 -9.32 0.89
N VAL A 187 5.38 -10.12 1.86
CA VAL A 187 4.41 -9.69 2.87
C VAL A 187 4.91 -10.14 4.23
N GLY A 188 4.96 -9.22 5.20
CA GLY A 188 5.55 -9.55 6.49
C GLY A 188 5.59 -8.39 7.47
N TRP A 189 5.70 -8.73 8.75
CA TRP A 189 5.91 -7.77 9.82
C TRP A 189 7.32 -7.19 9.77
N ARG A 190 7.42 -5.87 9.83
CA ARG A 190 8.68 -5.13 9.83
C ARG A 190 8.74 -4.22 11.05
N ASP A 191 9.87 -4.25 11.73
CA ASP A 191 10.14 -3.35 12.85
C ASP A 191 10.20 -1.91 12.35
N VAL A 192 9.42 -1.03 12.96
CA VAL A 192 9.24 0.36 12.52
C VAL A 192 10.55 1.15 12.58
N GLY A 193 11.42 0.87 13.55
CA GLY A 193 12.71 1.53 13.72
C GLY A 193 13.74 1.15 12.65
N THR A 194 13.51 0.07 11.90
CA THR A 194 14.42 -0.39 10.83
C THR A 194 13.81 -0.28 9.43
N ALA A 195 12.49 -0.34 9.32
CA ALA A 195 11.79 -0.33 8.03
C ALA A 195 11.66 1.06 7.41
N PHE A 196 11.72 2.11 8.23
CA PHE A 196 11.58 3.50 7.79
C PHE A 196 12.81 4.28 8.23
N ASP A 197 13.65 4.66 7.26
CA ASP A 197 14.78 5.54 7.46
C ASP A 197 14.32 6.86 8.09
N SER A 198 14.95 7.19 9.22
CA SER A 198 14.71 8.43 9.96
C SER A 198 15.15 9.66 9.16
N ASN A 199 16.05 9.56 8.19
CA ASN A 199 16.49 10.71 7.39
C ASN A 199 15.57 11.04 6.21
N SER A 200 14.55 10.22 5.96
CA SER A 200 13.60 10.36 4.86
C SER A 200 12.29 11.01 5.31
N PHE A 201 11.54 11.58 4.37
CA PHE A 201 10.13 11.92 4.62
C PHE A 201 9.24 10.80 4.06
N TYR A 202 8.02 10.72 4.56
CA TYR A 202 7.01 9.82 4.03
C TYR A 202 5.71 10.55 3.79
N ASN A 203 5.04 10.21 2.70
CA ASN A 203 3.63 10.47 2.53
C ASN A 203 2.88 9.15 2.73
N LEU A 204 1.74 9.25 3.41
CA LEU A 204 0.80 8.17 3.59
C LEU A 204 -0.50 8.52 2.87
N CYS A 205 -1.13 7.55 2.22
CA CYS A 205 -2.50 7.65 1.75
C CYS A 205 -3.34 6.59 2.48
N LEU A 206 -4.12 7.03 3.45
CA LEU A 206 -4.95 6.17 4.30
C LEU A 206 -6.30 5.95 3.63
N THR A 207 -6.68 4.69 3.37
CA THR A 207 -7.96 4.37 2.73
C THR A 207 -9.08 4.10 3.72
N SER A 208 -10.23 4.71 3.52
CA SER A 208 -11.46 4.43 4.27
C SER A 208 -12.61 4.12 3.31
N ARG A 209 -13.63 3.41 3.80
CA ARG A 209 -14.85 3.20 3.02
C ARG A 209 -15.51 4.55 2.71
N ASN A 210 -16.16 4.64 1.57
CA ASN A 210 -16.95 5.81 1.24
C ASN A 210 -18.17 5.87 2.17
N SER A 211 -18.45 7.04 2.75
CA SER A 211 -19.57 7.26 3.68
C SER A 211 -20.96 7.17 3.03
N GLN A 212 -21.06 6.69 1.79
CA GLN A 212 -22.31 6.59 1.01
C GLN A 212 -22.84 5.14 0.89
N GLU A 213 -22.53 4.28 1.86
CA GLU A 213 -23.24 3.02 2.10
C GLU A 213 -23.90 2.99 3.48
#